data_AF-A0A7M3ZSG4-F1
#
_entry.id   AF-A0A7M3ZSG4-F1
#
_cell.length_a   1.000
_cell.length_b   1.000
_cell.length_c   1.000
_cell.angle_alpha   90.00
_cell.angle_beta   90.00
_cell.angle_gamma   90.00
#
_symmetry.space_group_name_H-M   'P 1'
#
loop_
_entity.id
_entity.type
_entity.pdbx_description
1 polymer ?
#
loop_
_entity_poly.entity_id
_entity_poly.type
_entity_poly.pdbx_seq_one_letter_code
_entity_poly.pdbx_strand_id
1 'polypeptide(L)'
;MQTGEAQAEPLTLLHEMRSSVGVIETPGLHDSEILSFLETDPKLSLAIREGFTRFQTLATEYPELYLDSDERNLITSLQEGYVNFYNPATVNPYVALAARGPWIITSHGAVVHDNGGYGMLGAGHGPEAVMQSMSGNWVMANVMTASFSQKRLDDRLRKELGHTRGWCPFDKFICMNSGSESVTVSLRIADVNAKLMTQKGGKHEGKTIKIMAVEQGFHGRTDRPAQMSHSCKGKYDKHLASFQKRDNLILVPANDVPSLEKAFEDAAAQNVFI
;
A
#
# COMPACT_ATOMS: atom_id res chain seq x y z
N MET A 1 17.75 -27.51 -37.45
CA MET A 1 18.22 -26.19 -37.94
C MET A 1 16.99 -25.31 -37.95
N GLN A 2 16.81 -24.26 -37.16
CA GLN A 2 17.65 -23.31 -36.40
C GLN A 2 16.88 -23.03 -35.08
N THR A 3 17.39 -22.63 -33.92
CA THR A 3 18.70 -22.26 -33.37
C THR A 3 18.48 -22.32 -31.86
N GLY A 4 19.28 -23.12 -31.14
CA GLY A 4 19.35 -22.99 -29.68
C GLY A 4 20.07 -21.70 -29.36
N GLU A 5 19.33 -20.67 -28.93
CA GLU A 5 19.92 -19.67 -28.05
C GLU A 5 20.18 -20.39 -26.73
N ALA A 6 21.44 -20.59 -26.40
CA ALA A 6 21.83 -20.96 -25.05
C ALA A 6 21.36 -19.80 -24.14
N GLN A 7 20.18 -19.94 -23.53
CA GLN A 7 19.70 -18.97 -22.55
C GLN A 7 20.75 -18.90 -21.44
N ALA A 8 21.41 -17.76 -21.30
CA ALA A 8 22.39 -17.56 -20.24
C ALA A 8 21.77 -17.94 -18.88
N GLU A 9 22.57 -18.60 -18.04
CA GLU A 9 22.18 -19.00 -16.69
C GLU A 9 21.79 -17.74 -15.90
N PRO A 10 20.65 -17.72 -15.18
CA PRO A 10 20.18 -16.52 -14.48
C PRO A 10 21.25 -15.88 -13.57
N LEU A 11 22.11 -16.70 -12.95
CA LEU A 11 23.18 -16.19 -12.10
C LEU A 11 24.24 -15.41 -12.88
N THR A 12 24.58 -15.86 -14.10
CA THR A 12 25.51 -15.16 -14.98
C THR A 12 24.99 -13.77 -15.35
N LEU A 13 23.69 -13.64 -15.61
CA LEU A 13 23.06 -12.35 -15.90
C LEU A 13 23.19 -11.37 -14.72
N LEU A 14 23.00 -11.85 -13.50
CA LEU A 14 23.19 -11.03 -12.30
C LEU A 14 24.64 -10.61 -12.12
N HIS A 15 25.60 -11.50 -12.36
CA HIS A 15 27.03 -11.17 -12.31
C HIS A 15 27.41 -10.13 -13.36
N GLU A 16 26.87 -10.23 -14.57
CA GLU A 16 27.10 -9.24 -15.62
C GLU A 16 26.60 -7.85 -15.21
N MET A 17 25.39 -7.76 -14.66
CA MET A 17 24.86 -6.51 -14.11
C MET A 17 25.78 -5.94 -13.02
N ARG A 18 26.15 -6.77 -12.04
CA ARG A 18 27.03 -6.39 -10.92
C ARG A 18 28.40 -5.90 -11.39
N SER A 19 28.91 -6.46 -12.49
CA SER A 19 30.21 -6.08 -13.06
C SER A 19 30.20 -4.79 -13.88
N SER A 20 29.02 -4.27 -14.20
CA SER A 20 28.82 -3.10 -15.07
C SER A 20 28.43 -1.83 -14.29
N VAL A 21 28.42 -1.91 -12.96
CA VAL A 21 28.01 -0.84 -12.04
C VAL A 21 29.09 -0.62 -10.98
N GLY A 22 28.97 0.48 -10.23
CA GLY A 22 29.87 0.84 -9.15
C GLY A 22 29.55 0.12 -7.83
N VAL A 23 29.69 0.84 -6.72
CA VAL A 23 29.50 0.27 -5.37
C VAL A 23 28.06 -0.19 -5.16
N ILE A 24 27.92 -1.44 -4.72
CA ILE A 24 26.65 -2.09 -4.37
C ILE A 24 26.48 -2.01 -2.84
N GLU A 25 25.46 -1.29 -2.36
CA GLU A 25 25.17 -1.16 -0.92
C GLU A 25 24.07 -2.15 -0.47
N THR A 26 23.18 -2.56 -1.37
CA THR A 26 22.16 -3.57 -1.15
C THR A 26 22.70 -4.94 -1.55
N PRO A 27 23.13 -5.79 -0.60
CA PRO A 27 23.77 -7.07 -0.93
C PRO A 27 22.80 -8.08 -1.56
N GLY A 28 21.52 -8.04 -1.17
CA GLY A 28 20.54 -9.05 -1.57
C GLY A 28 20.85 -10.45 -1.02
N LEU A 29 20.22 -11.45 -1.64
CA LEU A 29 20.49 -12.87 -1.36
C LEU A 29 21.83 -13.33 -1.91
N HIS A 30 22.45 -14.30 -1.24
CA HIS A 30 23.68 -14.93 -1.73
C HIS A 30 23.39 -15.84 -2.92
N ASP A 31 24.41 -16.04 -3.77
CA ASP A 31 24.30 -16.89 -4.98
C ASP A 31 23.81 -18.32 -4.67
N SER A 32 24.23 -18.90 -3.53
CA SER A 32 23.75 -20.22 -3.09
C SER A 32 22.26 -20.24 -2.77
N GLU A 33 21.73 -19.18 -2.17
CA GLU A 33 20.30 -19.03 -1.88
C GLU A 33 19.51 -18.81 -3.18
N ILE A 34 20.03 -17.97 -4.08
CA ILE A 34 19.44 -17.72 -5.39
C ILE A 34 19.33 -19.04 -6.18
N LEU A 35 20.40 -19.84 -6.23
CA LEU A 35 20.39 -21.15 -6.90
C LEU A 35 19.34 -22.09 -6.31
N SER A 36 19.24 -22.16 -4.98
CA SER A 36 18.21 -22.97 -4.30
C SER A 36 16.78 -22.52 -4.64
N PHE A 37 16.52 -21.21 -4.69
CA PHE A 37 15.20 -20.71 -5.06
C PHE A 37 14.89 -20.87 -6.55
N LEU A 38 15.90 -20.85 -7.42
CA LEU A 38 15.72 -21.11 -8.85
C LEU A 38 15.22 -22.54 -9.12
N GLU A 39 15.52 -23.50 -8.24
CA GLU A 39 15.01 -24.87 -8.34
C GLU A 39 13.51 -24.99 -7.98
N THR A 40 12.99 -24.06 -7.18
CA THR A 40 11.67 -24.20 -6.54
C THR A 40 10.65 -23.14 -6.97
N ASP A 41 11.09 -21.95 -7.36
CA ASP A 41 10.21 -20.88 -7.82
C ASP A 41 10.61 -20.38 -9.22
N PRO A 42 9.90 -20.80 -10.30
CA PRO A 42 10.20 -20.37 -11.65
C PRO A 42 10.05 -18.85 -11.87
N LYS A 43 9.33 -18.15 -10.99
CA LYS A 43 9.17 -16.68 -11.07
C LYS A 43 10.49 -15.95 -10.84
N LEU A 44 11.42 -16.52 -10.06
CA LEU A 44 12.72 -15.92 -9.84
C LEU A 44 13.52 -15.85 -11.15
N SER A 45 13.54 -16.94 -11.93
CA SER A 45 14.21 -16.97 -13.23
C SER A 45 13.63 -15.93 -14.18
N LEU A 46 12.29 -15.80 -14.22
CA LEU A 46 11.60 -14.79 -15.01
C LEU A 46 11.97 -13.37 -14.57
N ALA A 47 11.94 -13.09 -13.27
CA ALA A 47 12.31 -11.78 -12.74
C ALA A 47 13.74 -11.40 -13.11
N ILE A 48 14.71 -12.32 -12.99
CA ILE A 48 16.12 -12.09 -13.34
C ILE A 48 16.25 -11.75 -14.82
N ARG A 49 15.63 -12.53 -15.71
CA ARG A 49 15.70 -12.28 -17.16
C ARG A 49 15.06 -10.94 -17.54
N GLU A 50 13.89 -10.63 -17.01
CA GLU A 50 13.23 -9.33 -17.21
C GLU A 50 14.08 -8.17 -16.66
N GLY A 51 14.67 -8.35 -15.48
CA GLY A 51 15.57 -7.39 -14.85
C GLY A 51 16.79 -7.11 -15.71
N PHE A 52 17.39 -8.16 -16.28
CA PHE A 52 18.53 -8.04 -17.18
C PHE A 52 18.18 -7.32 -18.50
N THR A 53 17.06 -7.67 -19.13
CA THR A 53 16.58 -6.93 -20.32
C THR A 53 16.34 -5.46 -20.01
N ARG A 54 15.77 -5.16 -18.83
CA ARG A 54 15.55 -3.78 -18.38
C ARG A 54 16.86 -3.05 -18.09
N PHE A 55 17.83 -3.73 -17.50
CA PHE A 55 19.19 -3.24 -17.32
C PHE A 55 19.81 -2.80 -18.64
N GLN A 56 19.83 -3.67 -19.66
CA GLN A 56 20.39 -3.36 -20.98
C GLN A 56 19.71 -2.15 -21.64
N THR A 57 18.38 -2.08 -21.52
CA THR A 57 17.58 -0.95 -22.04
C THR A 57 17.99 0.35 -21.35
N LEU A 58 18.03 0.39 -20.03
CA LEU A 58 18.33 1.59 -19.26
C LEU A 58 19.80 1.99 -19.35
N ALA A 59 20.71 1.03 -19.46
CA ALA A 59 22.13 1.28 -19.73
C ALA A 59 22.34 1.97 -21.09
N THR A 60 21.45 1.72 -22.06
CA THR A 60 21.45 2.41 -23.35
C THR A 60 20.77 3.78 -23.27
N GLU A 61 19.68 3.89 -22.51
CA GLU A 61 18.89 5.12 -22.36
C GLU A 61 19.61 6.19 -21.51
N TYR A 62 20.31 5.76 -20.45
CA TYR A 62 20.97 6.61 -19.46
C TYR A 62 22.40 6.14 -19.13
N PRO A 63 23.29 6.00 -20.13
CA PRO A 63 24.61 5.39 -19.94
C PRO A 63 25.45 6.12 -18.89
N GLU A 64 25.53 7.45 -18.96
CA GLU A 64 26.34 8.27 -18.05
C GLU A 64 25.82 8.29 -16.60
N LEU A 65 24.51 8.11 -16.43
CA LEU A 65 23.88 8.11 -15.11
C LEU A 65 23.97 6.73 -14.44
N TYR A 66 23.96 5.66 -15.23
CA TYR A 66 23.73 4.32 -14.72
C TYR A 66 24.98 3.42 -14.72
N LEU A 67 25.73 3.37 -15.81
CA LEU A 67 26.94 2.55 -15.89
C LEU A 67 28.02 3.10 -14.96
N ASP A 68 28.75 2.21 -14.29
CA ASP A 68 29.76 2.53 -13.27
C ASP A 68 29.25 3.40 -12.09
N SER A 69 27.94 3.61 -11.98
CA SER A 69 27.35 4.42 -10.90
C SER A 69 27.33 3.65 -9.58
N ASP A 70 27.60 4.34 -8.47
CA ASP A 70 27.34 3.78 -7.14
C ASP A 70 25.84 3.78 -6.85
N GLU A 71 25.34 2.73 -6.20
CA GLU A 71 23.90 2.54 -5.96
C GLU A 71 23.26 3.73 -5.25
N ARG A 72 23.94 4.27 -4.24
CA ARG A 72 23.49 5.42 -3.47
C ARG A 72 23.40 6.70 -4.30
N ASN A 73 24.37 6.91 -5.18
CA ASN A 73 24.42 8.08 -6.05
C ASN A 73 23.28 7.98 -7.07
N LEU A 74 23.09 6.80 -7.67
CA LEU A 74 21.98 6.53 -8.59
C LEU A 74 20.62 6.78 -7.94
N ILE A 75 20.38 6.28 -6.72
CA ILE A 75 19.13 6.53 -5.98
C ILE A 75 18.90 8.03 -5.78
N THR A 76 19.94 8.74 -5.35
CA THR A 76 19.85 10.19 -5.09
C THR A 76 19.50 10.95 -6.35
N SER A 77 20.21 10.69 -7.45
CA SER A 77 19.97 11.34 -8.74
C SER A 77 18.59 11.02 -9.31
N LEU A 78 18.13 9.76 -9.25
CA LEU A 78 16.79 9.38 -9.73
C LEU A 78 15.65 10.00 -8.91
N GLN A 79 15.91 10.37 -7.66
CA GLN A 79 14.91 10.98 -6.77
C GLN A 79 15.05 12.50 -6.63
N GLU A 80 15.99 13.16 -7.30
CA GLU A 80 16.27 14.59 -7.12
C GLU A 80 15.04 15.49 -7.40
N GLY A 81 14.16 15.04 -8.30
CA GLY A 81 12.93 15.74 -8.65
C GLY A 81 11.75 15.49 -7.70
N TYR A 82 11.89 14.64 -6.69
CA TYR A 82 10.79 14.20 -5.83
C TYR A 82 11.01 14.56 -4.36
N VAL A 83 9.98 15.12 -3.72
CA VAL A 83 9.95 15.29 -2.26
C VAL A 83 9.41 14.01 -1.62
N ASN A 84 10.26 13.32 -0.87
CA ASN A 84 9.85 12.17 -0.09
C ASN A 84 9.30 12.61 1.28
N PHE A 85 8.01 12.37 1.52
CA PHE A 85 7.34 12.72 2.77
C PHE A 85 7.55 11.68 3.88
N TYR A 86 8.27 10.60 3.59
CA TYR A 86 8.63 9.56 4.55
C TYR A 86 10.01 9.82 5.17
N ASN A 87 10.26 9.22 6.33
CA ASN A 87 11.57 9.33 6.98
C ASN A 87 12.63 8.71 6.04
N PRO A 88 13.81 9.35 5.84
CA PRO A 88 14.90 8.76 5.08
C PRO A 88 15.20 7.29 5.42
N ALA A 89 15.09 6.90 6.70
CA ALA A 89 15.29 5.53 7.16
C ALA A 89 14.23 4.52 6.67
N THR A 90 13.16 4.99 6.01
CA THR A 90 12.07 4.16 5.46
C THR A 90 12.04 4.14 3.94
N VAL A 91 13.03 4.77 3.30
CA VAL A 91 13.21 4.72 1.85
C VAL A 91 13.97 3.44 1.49
N ASN A 92 13.54 2.75 0.45
CA ASN A 92 14.22 1.54 0.00
C ASN A 92 15.65 1.87 -0.45
N PRO A 93 16.66 1.07 -0.06
CA PRO A 93 18.07 1.35 -0.33
C PRO A 93 18.52 0.89 -1.73
N TYR A 94 17.59 0.69 -2.67
CA TYR A 94 17.86 0.15 -3.99
C TYR A 94 16.90 0.74 -5.05
N VAL A 95 17.29 0.60 -6.32
CA VAL A 95 16.41 0.87 -7.48
C VAL A 95 15.94 -0.45 -8.06
N ALA A 96 14.63 -0.68 -8.15
CA ALA A 96 14.08 -1.92 -8.71
C ALA A 96 13.98 -1.85 -10.24
N LEU A 97 14.38 -2.92 -10.94
CA LEU A 97 14.26 -3.04 -12.40
C LEU A 97 13.11 -3.92 -12.85
N ALA A 98 12.93 -5.06 -12.16
CA ALA A 98 11.90 -6.04 -12.46
C ALA A 98 11.48 -6.75 -11.18
N ALA A 99 10.26 -7.29 -11.20
CA ALA A 99 9.75 -8.08 -10.10
C ALA A 99 8.69 -9.09 -10.55
N ARG A 100 8.74 -10.31 -9.99
CA ARG A 100 7.73 -11.35 -10.20
C ARG A 100 7.50 -12.12 -8.90
N GLY A 101 6.24 -12.28 -8.50
CA GLY A 101 5.90 -12.93 -7.23
C GLY A 101 6.56 -12.18 -6.06
N PRO A 102 7.32 -12.86 -5.18
CA PRO A 102 8.01 -12.19 -4.09
C PRO A 102 9.39 -11.62 -4.49
N TRP A 103 9.85 -11.79 -5.73
CA TRP A 103 11.22 -11.47 -6.12
C TRP A 103 11.33 -10.09 -6.77
N ILE A 104 12.27 -9.29 -6.29
CA ILE A 104 12.71 -8.02 -6.89
C ILE A 104 14.15 -8.20 -7.37
N ILE A 105 14.44 -7.69 -8.57
CA ILE A 105 15.79 -7.57 -9.12
C ILE A 105 16.16 -6.09 -9.16
N THR A 106 17.26 -5.73 -8.49
CA THR A 106 17.70 -4.34 -8.40
C THR A 106 18.58 -3.93 -9.58
N SER A 107 18.79 -2.63 -9.70
CA SER A 107 19.64 -2.02 -10.72
C SER A 107 21.11 -2.44 -10.60
N HIS A 108 21.53 -2.88 -9.42
CA HIS A 108 22.89 -3.36 -9.15
C HIS A 108 22.97 -4.89 -9.06
N GLY A 109 21.97 -5.60 -9.59
CA GLY A 109 21.97 -7.06 -9.69
C GLY A 109 21.77 -7.79 -8.36
N ALA A 110 21.23 -7.11 -7.34
CA ALA A 110 20.81 -7.78 -6.11
C ALA A 110 19.45 -8.45 -6.31
N VAL A 111 19.27 -9.61 -5.67
CA VAL A 111 17.97 -10.30 -5.57
C VAL A 111 17.41 -10.02 -4.18
N VAL A 112 16.20 -9.45 -4.11
CA VAL A 112 15.54 -9.08 -2.86
C VAL A 112 14.19 -9.79 -2.78
N HIS A 113 13.88 -10.36 -1.61
CA HIS A 113 12.56 -10.89 -1.31
C HIS A 113 11.66 -9.78 -0.73
N ASP A 114 10.56 -9.47 -1.41
CA ASP A 114 9.57 -8.48 -0.96
C ASP A 114 8.48 -9.14 -0.11
N ASN A 115 8.32 -8.62 1.12
CA ASN A 115 7.33 -9.07 2.09
C ASN A 115 6.01 -8.30 1.96
N GLY A 116 5.48 -8.21 0.74
CA GLY A 116 4.09 -7.86 0.48
C GLY A 116 3.75 -6.38 0.48
N GLY A 117 4.73 -5.46 0.40
CA GLY A 117 4.50 -4.03 0.17
C GLY A 117 3.42 -3.39 1.07
N TYR A 118 3.59 -3.45 2.39
CA TYR A 118 2.59 -2.99 3.38
C TYR A 118 1.23 -3.71 3.29
N GLY A 119 1.23 -4.97 2.83
CA GLY A 119 0.02 -5.78 2.63
C GLY A 119 -0.73 -5.50 1.33
N MET A 120 -0.19 -4.66 0.44
CA MET A 120 -0.82 -4.34 -0.85
C MET A 120 -0.63 -5.46 -1.88
N LEU A 121 0.45 -6.22 -1.78
CA LEU A 121 0.85 -7.20 -2.80
C LEU A 121 0.47 -8.63 -2.38
N GLY A 122 -0.82 -8.86 -2.08
CA GLY A 122 -1.31 -10.18 -1.66
C GLY A 122 -1.11 -11.32 -2.68
N ALA A 123 -0.96 -10.98 -3.97
CA ALA A 123 -0.64 -11.94 -5.04
C ALA A 123 0.83 -11.84 -5.53
N GLY A 124 1.66 -11.03 -4.87
CA GLY A 124 3.01 -10.69 -5.31
C GLY A 124 3.05 -9.73 -6.51
N HIS A 125 4.26 -9.48 -7.01
CA HIS A 125 4.54 -8.66 -8.18
C HIS A 125 4.11 -9.34 -9.50
N GLY A 126 3.57 -8.54 -10.42
CA GLY A 126 3.19 -8.98 -11.76
C GLY A 126 2.30 -10.22 -11.83
N PRO A 127 1.17 -10.30 -11.08
CA PRO A 127 0.30 -11.47 -11.13
C PRO A 127 -0.36 -11.60 -12.51
N GLU A 128 -0.02 -12.67 -13.22
CA GLU A 128 -0.32 -12.85 -14.65
C GLU A 128 -1.81 -12.65 -14.98
N ALA A 129 -2.72 -13.26 -14.21
CA ALA A 129 -4.16 -13.14 -14.44
C ALA A 129 -4.67 -11.69 -14.33
N VAL A 130 -4.08 -10.87 -13.44
CA VAL A 130 -4.44 -9.46 -13.29
C VAL A 130 -3.86 -8.65 -14.43
N MET A 131 -2.58 -8.86 -14.76
CA MET A 131 -1.90 -8.15 -15.86
C MET A 131 -2.59 -8.40 -17.20
N GLN A 132 -2.91 -9.66 -17.50
CA GLN A 132 -3.67 -10.04 -18.70
C GLN A 132 -5.03 -9.35 -18.72
N SER A 133 -5.78 -9.39 -17.60
CA SER A 133 -7.06 -8.69 -17.51
C SER A 133 -6.90 -7.18 -17.73
N MET A 134 -5.88 -6.53 -17.15
CA MET A 134 -5.67 -5.08 -17.28
C MET A 134 -5.24 -4.66 -18.69
N SER A 135 -4.57 -5.54 -19.44
CA SER A 135 -4.08 -5.26 -20.81
C SER A 135 -5.18 -5.18 -21.89
N GLY A 136 -6.41 -5.59 -21.57
CA GLY A 136 -7.53 -5.54 -22.50
C GLY A 136 -8.02 -4.11 -22.83
N ASN A 137 -8.75 -3.96 -23.94
CA ASN A 137 -9.40 -2.70 -24.28
C ASN A 137 -10.71 -2.54 -23.48
N TRP A 138 -10.64 -1.81 -22.37
CA TRP A 138 -11.78 -1.53 -21.51
C TRP A 138 -12.44 -0.19 -21.86
N VAL A 139 -13.77 -0.14 -21.77
CA VAL A 139 -14.50 1.13 -21.83
C VAL A 139 -14.08 1.99 -20.64
N MET A 140 -13.41 3.11 -20.92
CA MET A 140 -12.94 4.07 -19.93
C MET A 140 -14.11 4.94 -19.45
N ALA A 141 -14.83 4.48 -18.44
CA ALA A 141 -15.93 5.20 -17.83
C ALA A 141 -15.88 5.11 -16.30
N ASN A 142 -16.30 6.16 -15.62
CA ASN A 142 -16.35 6.19 -14.15
C ASN A 142 -17.60 5.46 -13.62
N VAL A 143 -17.70 5.35 -12.29
CA VAL A 143 -18.80 4.65 -11.60
C VAL A 143 -20.19 5.21 -11.91
N MET A 144 -20.29 6.44 -12.44
CA MET A 144 -21.57 7.02 -12.87
C MET A 144 -22.12 6.39 -14.15
N THR A 145 -21.32 5.57 -14.85
CA THR A 145 -21.76 4.79 -16.01
C THR A 145 -21.97 3.34 -15.60
N ALA A 146 -23.18 2.83 -15.82
CA ALA A 146 -23.52 1.43 -15.53
C ALA A 146 -22.66 0.47 -16.35
N SER A 147 -22.16 -0.60 -15.71
CA SER A 147 -21.30 -1.59 -16.37
C SER A 147 -21.52 -3.00 -15.85
N PHE A 148 -21.50 -3.98 -16.77
CA PHE A 148 -21.52 -5.40 -16.39
C PHE A 148 -20.32 -5.80 -15.53
N SER A 149 -19.18 -5.12 -15.66
CA SER A 149 -18.03 -5.35 -14.78
C SER A 149 -18.34 -4.98 -13.33
N GLN A 150 -19.08 -3.89 -13.10
CA GLN A 150 -19.53 -3.49 -11.76
C GLN A 150 -20.49 -4.53 -11.18
N LYS A 151 -21.44 -5.04 -11.98
CA LYS A 151 -22.36 -6.10 -11.54
C LYS A 151 -21.63 -7.39 -11.15
N ARG A 152 -20.66 -7.83 -11.96
CA ARG A 152 -19.83 -9.00 -11.65
C ARG A 152 -19.01 -8.81 -10.38
N LEU A 153 -18.50 -7.60 -10.13
CA LEU A 153 -17.79 -7.28 -8.89
C LEU A 153 -18.73 -7.35 -7.68
N ASP A 154 -19.92 -6.74 -7.76
CA ASP A 154 -20.98 -6.83 -6.75
C ASP A 154 -21.31 -8.29 -6.38
N ASP A 155 -21.57 -9.15 -7.38
CA ASP A 155 -21.86 -10.57 -7.13
C ASP A 155 -20.71 -11.30 -6.43
N ARG A 156 -19.47 -11.04 -6.86
CA ARG A 156 -18.27 -11.65 -6.26
C ARG A 156 -18.03 -11.17 -4.84
N LEU A 157 -18.18 -9.87 -4.57
CA LEU A 157 -18.06 -9.31 -3.23
C LEU A 157 -19.10 -9.88 -2.28
N ARG A 158 -20.37 -10.00 -2.72
CA ARG A 158 -21.43 -10.60 -1.90
C ARG A 158 -21.14 -12.06 -1.57
N LYS A 159 -20.68 -12.83 -2.57
CA LYS A 159 -20.30 -14.21 -2.37
C LYS A 159 -19.14 -14.35 -1.37
N GLU A 160 -18.09 -13.55 -1.54
CA GLU A 160 -16.88 -13.65 -0.70
C GLU A 160 -17.12 -13.13 0.72
N LEU A 161 -17.71 -11.94 0.89
CA LEU A 161 -17.97 -11.35 2.21
C LEU A 161 -19.05 -12.13 3.00
N GLY A 162 -19.84 -12.96 2.31
CA GLY A 162 -20.83 -13.85 2.90
C GLY A 162 -20.38 -15.31 3.03
N HIS A 163 -19.17 -15.68 2.57
CA HIS A 163 -18.81 -17.10 2.34
C HIS A 163 -18.89 -18.00 3.60
N THR A 164 -18.72 -17.42 4.79
CA THR A 164 -18.73 -18.09 6.09
C THR A 164 -20.03 -17.86 6.85
N ARG A 165 -20.81 -16.85 6.44
CA ARG A 165 -22.09 -16.46 7.06
C ARG A 165 -23.31 -17.02 6.32
N GLY A 166 -23.16 -17.44 5.07
CA GLY A 166 -24.26 -17.81 4.16
C GLY A 166 -24.98 -16.62 3.53
N TRP A 167 -24.68 -15.39 3.95
CA TRP A 167 -25.26 -14.15 3.40
C TRP A 167 -24.27 -12.97 3.55
N CYS A 168 -24.36 -11.99 2.65
CA CYS A 168 -23.51 -10.80 2.68
C CYS A 168 -24.09 -9.74 3.64
N PRO A 169 -23.33 -9.25 4.64
CA PRO A 169 -23.80 -8.27 5.62
C PRO A 169 -23.98 -6.85 5.09
N PHE A 170 -23.61 -6.59 3.83
CA PHE A 170 -23.62 -5.25 3.25
C PHE A 170 -24.69 -5.11 2.18
N ASP A 171 -25.49 -4.05 2.28
CA ASP A 171 -26.52 -3.74 1.30
C ASP A 171 -25.94 -3.13 0.01
N LYS A 172 -24.91 -2.30 0.12
CA LYS A 172 -24.31 -1.54 -0.99
C LYS A 172 -22.79 -1.41 -0.83
N PHE A 173 -22.10 -1.18 -1.95
CA PHE A 173 -20.66 -0.97 -2.01
C PHE A 173 -20.33 0.40 -2.61
N ILE A 174 -19.29 1.05 -2.09
CA ILE A 174 -18.75 2.32 -2.60
C ILE A 174 -17.27 2.08 -2.94
N CYS A 175 -16.85 2.45 -4.16
CA CYS A 175 -15.48 2.25 -4.63
C CYS A 175 -14.66 3.54 -4.48
N MET A 176 -13.60 3.49 -3.68
CA MET A 176 -12.64 4.58 -3.45
C MET A 176 -11.24 4.18 -3.91
N ASN A 177 -10.33 5.14 -4.12
CA ASN A 177 -9.00 4.88 -4.67
C ASN A 177 -7.95 4.57 -3.58
N SER A 178 -8.26 4.83 -2.30
CA SER A 178 -7.34 4.54 -1.20
C SER A 178 -8.07 4.20 0.11
N GLY A 179 -7.33 3.62 1.06
CA GLY A 179 -7.81 3.40 2.42
C GLY A 179 -8.18 4.69 3.15
N SER A 180 -7.41 5.78 2.94
CA SER A 180 -7.73 7.09 3.56
C SER A 180 -9.03 7.68 2.99
N GLU A 181 -9.30 7.53 1.69
CA GLU A 181 -10.56 7.96 1.10
C GLU A 181 -11.74 7.13 1.59
N SER A 182 -11.57 5.80 1.71
CA SER A 182 -12.57 4.91 2.31
C SER A 182 -12.97 5.39 3.71
N VAL A 183 -12.01 5.64 4.60
CA VAL A 183 -12.31 6.14 5.96
C VAL A 183 -12.91 7.54 5.90
N THR A 184 -12.49 8.39 4.96
CA THR A 184 -13.09 9.74 4.80
C THR A 184 -14.57 9.65 4.48
N VAL A 185 -14.98 8.75 3.58
CA VAL A 185 -16.40 8.55 3.24
C VAL A 185 -17.16 7.92 4.40
N SER A 186 -16.59 6.90 5.06
CA SER A 186 -17.19 6.30 6.26
C SER A 186 -17.47 7.32 7.35
N LEU A 187 -16.51 8.23 7.60
CA LEU A 187 -16.68 9.31 8.57
C LEU A 187 -17.73 10.33 8.14
N ARG A 188 -17.91 10.59 6.83
CA ARG A 188 -19.02 11.45 6.35
C ARG A 188 -20.38 10.81 6.60
N ILE A 189 -20.51 9.51 6.40
CA ILE A 189 -21.74 8.76 6.68
C ILE A 189 -22.05 8.82 8.19
N ALA A 190 -21.03 8.58 9.03
CA ALA A 190 -21.17 8.72 10.48
C ALA A 190 -21.53 10.15 10.90
N ASP A 191 -20.98 11.18 10.25
CA ASP A 191 -21.27 12.59 10.52
C ASP A 191 -22.73 12.97 10.20
N VAL A 192 -23.29 12.41 9.12
CA VAL A 192 -24.71 12.56 8.79
C VAL A 192 -25.58 11.96 9.90
N ASN A 193 -25.23 10.75 10.38
CA ASN A 193 -25.93 10.15 11.51
C ASN A 193 -25.80 11.00 12.78
N ALA A 194 -24.60 11.46 13.11
CA ALA A 194 -24.37 12.32 14.27
C ALA A 194 -25.23 13.58 14.21
N LYS A 195 -25.29 14.26 13.06
CA LYS A 195 -26.19 15.40 12.85
C LYS A 195 -27.66 15.05 13.11
N LEU A 196 -28.16 13.95 12.53
CA LEU A 196 -29.56 13.55 12.72
C LEU A 196 -29.88 13.23 14.18
N MET A 197 -28.92 12.66 14.90
CA MET A 197 -29.08 12.29 16.31
C MET A 197 -29.01 13.50 17.25
N THR A 198 -28.18 14.52 16.95
CA THR A 198 -27.90 15.63 17.88
C THR A 198 -28.53 16.97 17.50
N GLN A 199 -29.09 17.10 16.29
CA GLN A 199 -29.86 18.28 15.91
C GLN A 199 -31.14 18.42 16.76
N LYS A 200 -31.78 19.59 16.68
CA LYS A 200 -33.07 19.85 17.33
C LYS A 200 -34.11 18.79 16.92
N GLY A 201 -34.79 18.19 17.91
CA GLY A 201 -35.72 17.08 17.77
C GLY A 201 -35.06 15.69 17.71
N GLY A 202 -33.72 15.60 17.71
CA GLY A 202 -32.98 14.36 17.69
C GLY A 202 -32.91 13.67 19.06
N LYS A 203 -32.70 12.35 19.08
CA LYS A 203 -32.63 11.54 20.32
C LYS A 203 -31.54 12.02 21.30
N HIS A 204 -30.49 12.64 20.77
CA HIS A 204 -29.34 13.15 21.50
C HIS A 204 -29.18 14.66 21.28
N GLU A 205 -30.30 15.38 21.17
CA GLU A 205 -30.33 16.83 20.96
C GLU A 205 -29.35 17.56 21.89
N GLY A 206 -28.51 18.43 21.29
CA GLY A 206 -27.60 19.29 22.03
C GLY A 206 -26.35 18.59 22.61
N LYS A 207 -26.19 17.28 22.42
CA LYS A 207 -24.95 16.58 22.80
C LYS A 207 -23.77 17.02 21.95
N THR A 208 -22.60 17.15 22.58
CA THR A 208 -21.32 17.38 21.89
C THR A 208 -20.92 16.12 21.13
N ILE A 209 -20.46 16.23 19.88
CA ILE A 209 -20.04 15.07 19.09
C ILE A 209 -18.53 14.86 19.26
N LYS A 210 -18.11 13.63 19.58
CA LYS A 210 -16.71 13.20 19.55
C LYS A 210 -16.55 11.91 18.75
N ILE A 211 -15.34 11.66 18.26
CA ILE A 211 -14.93 10.40 17.64
C ILE A 211 -14.24 9.57 18.71
N MET A 212 -14.50 8.26 18.76
CA MET A 212 -13.73 7.34 19.58
C MET A 212 -12.83 6.47 18.70
N ALA A 213 -11.56 6.30 19.10
CA ALA A 213 -10.60 5.45 18.38
C ALA A 213 -9.68 4.70 19.34
N VAL A 214 -9.10 3.62 18.85
CA VAL A 214 -8.14 2.81 19.62
C VAL A 214 -6.76 3.48 19.59
N GLU A 215 -6.06 3.43 20.71
CA GLU A 215 -4.70 3.92 20.81
C GLU A 215 -3.75 3.20 19.84
N GLN A 216 -2.74 3.92 19.34
CA GLN A 216 -1.83 3.45 18.28
C GLN A 216 -2.53 3.10 16.95
N GLY A 217 -3.84 3.32 16.83
CA GLY A 217 -4.58 3.14 15.59
C GLY A 217 -4.11 4.04 14.44
N PHE A 218 -4.17 3.51 13.23
CA PHE A 218 -3.90 4.23 11.99
C PHE A 218 -5.09 4.08 11.03
N HIS A 219 -5.71 5.19 10.67
CA HIS A 219 -6.92 5.23 9.84
C HIS A 219 -6.74 6.04 8.55
N GLY A 220 -5.52 6.48 8.26
CA GLY A 220 -5.20 7.27 7.07
C GLY A 220 -4.81 8.70 7.40
N ARG A 221 -4.48 9.45 6.35
CA ARG A 221 -3.82 10.77 6.48
C ARG A 221 -4.59 11.94 5.85
N THR A 222 -5.71 11.68 5.18
CA THR A 222 -6.64 12.75 4.79
C THR A 222 -7.21 13.41 6.04
N ASP A 223 -7.64 14.67 5.97
CA ASP A 223 -7.86 15.50 7.18
C ASP A 223 -8.76 14.85 8.24
N ARG A 224 -9.91 14.28 7.86
CA ARG A 224 -10.83 13.67 8.84
C ARG A 224 -10.32 12.34 9.41
N PRO A 225 -9.81 11.38 8.61
CA PRO A 225 -9.15 10.19 9.16
C PRO A 225 -7.89 10.48 10.00
N ALA A 226 -7.14 11.52 9.65
CA ALA A 226 -5.97 11.94 10.43
C ALA A 226 -6.34 12.39 11.85
N GLN A 227 -7.57 12.89 12.06
CA GLN A 227 -8.07 13.29 13.38
C GLN A 227 -8.26 12.12 14.34
N MET A 228 -8.43 10.89 13.83
CA MET A 228 -8.58 9.67 14.65
C MET A 228 -7.37 8.72 14.59
N SER A 229 -6.32 9.09 13.84
CA SER A 229 -5.10 8.27 13.70
C SER A 229 -4.10 8.59 14.81
N HIS A 230 -4.24 7.93 15.98
CA HIS A 230 -3.39 8.16 17.14
C HIS A 230 -1.90 8.01 16.81
N SER A 231 -1.52 7.02 15.99
CA SER A 231 -0.11 6.77 15.64
C SER A 231 0.59 7.94 14.93
N CYS A 232 -0.17 8.88 14.37
CA CYS A 232 0.36 10.08 13.73
C CYS A 232 0.08 11.37 14.52
N LYS A 233 -0.80 11.30 15.54
CA LYS A 233 -1.31 12.46 16.28
C LYS A 233 -0.21 13.35 16.84
N GLY A 234 0.81 12.78 17.49
CA GLY A 234 1.90 13.58 18.07
C GLY A 234 2.67 14.43 17.04
N LYS A 235 2.86 13.93 15.82
CA LYS A 235 3.48 14.70 14.73
C LYS A 235 2.54 15.81 14.25
N TYR A 236 1.25 15.51 14.13
CA TYR A 236 0.26 16.49 13.69
C TYR A 236 0.07 17.62 14.70
N ASP A 237 -0.07 17.31 15.98
CA ASP A 237 -0.22 18.33 17.03
C ASP A 237 1.01 19.27 17.11
N LYS A 238 2.21 18.72 16.90
CA LYS A 238 3.46 19.49 16.92
C LYS A 238 3.62 20.39 15.70
N HIS A 239 3.24 19.93 14.51
CA HIS A 239 3.62 20.58 13.24
C HIS A 239 2.46 21.23 12.49
N LEU A 240 1.20 20.92 12.81
CA LEU A 240 0.03 21.38 12.05
C LEU A 240 -0.89 22.25 12.92
N ALA A 241 -0.99 23.54 12.57
CA ALA A 241 -1.88 24.48 13.26
C ALA A 241 -3.35 24.02 13.28
N SER A 242 -3.80 23.31 12.23
CA SER A 242 -5.16 22.77 12.16
C SER A 242 -5.48 21.73 13.24
N PHE A 243 -4.48 21.14 13.90
CA PHE A 243 -4.65 20.11 14.94
C PHE A 243 -4.52 20.64 16.37
N GLN A 244 -3.96 21.84 16.58
CA GLN A 244 -3.57 22.35 17.91
C GLN A 244 -4.72 22.55 18.92
N LYS A 245 -5.96 22.74 18.46
CA LYS A 245 -7.12 23.04 19.32
C LYS A 245 -8.29 22.07 19.11
N ARG A 246 -8.02 20.87 18.60
CA ARG A 246 -9.06 19.88 18.33
C ARG A 246 -9.40 19.10 19.61
N ASP A 247 -10.62 19.31 20.12
CA ASP A 247 -11.20 18.50 21.20
C ASP A 247 -12.35 17.64 20.66
N ASN A 248 -12.01 16.67 19.81
CA ASN A 248 -13.00 15.84 19.12
C ASN A 248 -12.67 14.35 19.14
N LEU A 249 -11.66 13.92 19.89
CA LEU A 249 -11.18 12.54 19.91
C LEU A 249 -11.13 12.00 21.34
N ILE A 250 -11.72 10.83 21.55
CA ILE A 250 -11.55 9.99 22.72
C ILE A 250 -10.69 8.79 22.31
N LEU A 251 -9.67 8.49 23.09
CA LEU A 251 -8.76 7.37 22.86
C LEU A 251 -8.98 6.28 23.91
N VAL A 252 -9.04 5.04 23.45
CA VAL A 252 -9.19 3.85 24.31
C VAL A 252 -8.04 2.87 24.06
N PRO A 253 -7.49 2.20 25.08
CA PRO A 253 -6.45 1.20 24.89
C PRO A 253 -6.93 0.02 24.02
N ALA A 254 -6.00 -0.59 23.28
CA ALA A 254 -6.31 -1.76 22.48
C ALA A 254 -6.60 -2.98 23.37
N ASN A 255 -7.63 -3.76 23.03
CA ASN A 255 -8.03 -4.98 23.73
C ASN A 255 -8.38 -4.79 25.23
N ASP A 256 -8.87 -3.61 25.61
CA ASP A 256 -9.31 -3.30 26.97
C ASP A 256 -10.81 -2.97 26.98
N VAL A 257 -11.63 -3.97 27.32
CA VAL A 257 -13.09 -3.83 27.40
C VAL A 257 -13.52 -2.90 28.55
N PRO A 258 -13.01 -3.04 29.80
CA PRO A 258 -13.34 -2.10 30.87
C PRO A 258 -13.07 -0.63 30.52
N SER A 259 -11.93 -0.33 29.88
CA SER A 259 -11.64 1.04 29.45
C SER A 259 -12.61 1.54 28.37
N LEU A 260 -13.02 0.66 27.45
CA LEU A 260 -14.03 0.98 26.45
C LEU A 260 -15.39 1.27 27.10
N GLU A 261 -15.86 0.41 28.00
CA GLU A 261 -17.12 0.58 28.73
C GLU A 261 -17.13 1.91 29.49
N LYS A 262 -16.05 2.18 30.25
CA LYS A 262 -15.88 3.44 30.96
C LYS A 262 -15.94 4.65 30.03
N ALA A 263 -15.34 4.59 28.84
CA ALA A 263 -15.38 5.69 27.89
C ALA A 263 -16.82 5.99 27.39
N PHE A 264 -17.66 4.97 27.25
CA PHE A 264 -19.10 5.16 26.96
C PHE A 264 -19.86 5.77 28.14
N GLU A 265 -19.59 5.32 29.37
CA GLU A 265 -20.19 5.87 30.59
C GLU A 265 -19.83 7.34 30.78
N ASP A 266 -18.54 7.69 30.63
CA ASP A 266 -18.04 9.05 30.74
C ASP A 266 -18.67 9.95 29.66
N ALA A 267 -18.78 9.47 28.41
CA ALA A 267 -19.45 10.21 27.35
C ALA A 267 -20.93 10.48 27.68
N ALA A 268 -21.63 9.50 28.24
CA ALA A 268 -23.02 9.68 28.67
C ALA A 268 -23.14 10.73 29.78
N ALA A 269 -22.28 10.68 30.79
CA ALA A 269 -22.25 11.62 31.91
C ALA A 269 -21.91 13.06 31.48
N GLN A 270 -21.05 13.21 30.47
CA GLN A 270 -20.58 14.51 29.96
C GLN A 270 -21.46 15.09 28.84
N ASN A 271 -22.62 14.49 28.57
CA ASN A 271 -23.51 14.88 27.49
C ASN A 271 -22.83 14.86 26.10
N VAL A 272 -21.98 13.85 25.87
CA VAL A 272 -21.28 13.59 24.60
C VAL A 272 -21.99 12.48 23.83
N PHE A 273 -22.02 12.61 22.51
CA PHE A 273 -22.39 11.58 21.55
C PHE A 273 -21.13 11.11 20.83
N ILE A 274 -20.94 9.79 20.78
CA ILE A 274 -19.82 9.07 20.18
C ILE A 274 -20.32 8.11 19.11
#